data_AF-A0A7J7W6K4-F1
#
_entry.id   AF-A0A7J7W6K4-F1
#
_cell.length_a   1.000
_cell.length_b   1.000
_cell.length_c   1.000
_cell.angle_alpha   90.00
_cell.angle_beta   90.00
_cell.angle_gamma   90.00
#
_symmetry.space_group_name_H-M   'P 1'
#
loop_
_entity.id
_entity.type
_entity.pdbx_description
1 polymer ?
#
loop_
_entity_poly.entity_id
_entity_poly.type
_entity_poly.pdbx_seq_one_letter_code
_entity_poly.pdbx_strand_id
1 'polypeptide(L)'
;MYGGGGWNPWRDSEVGRAGSDASAHSPVNDAVALRVRSGILEQTGATAAVLQSDTMDHYRTFHMLERLLHAPPKLLHQLIFQIPPSRQALLIERDYAAIVFFANNRFETGKKKLQYLSFGDFAFCAELMIQNWTLGAVDSQVDDMDVDLDKEFLQDLKELKVLVADKDLLDLHKSLVCTALRGKLGVFSEMEANFKNLSRGLVNVAAKLTHNKDVRDLFVDLVEKFVEPCRSDHWPLNDVRLFLNQYSASVHSLDGFRHQALWDRYMGTLRGCLLRLYHD
;
A
#
# COMPACT_ATOMS: atom_id res chain seq x y z
N MET A 1 31.79 -28.16 -23.19
CA MET A 1 32.45 -27.29 -22.20
C MET A 1 31.71 -25.96 -22.19
N TYR A 2 31.20 -25.59 -21.02
CA TYR A 2 30.50 -24.33 -20.76
C TYR A 2 31.47 -23.16 -20.61
N GLY A 3 31.00 -21.96 -20.93
CA GLY A 3 31.61 -20.64 -20.65
C GLY A 3 31.19 -19.66 -21.75
N GLY A 4 30.30 -18.69 -21.56
CA GLY A 4 29.97 -17.93 -20.35
C GLY A 4 30.44 -16.49 -20.51
N GLY A 5 30.02 -15.79 -21.57
CA GLY A 5 30.26 -14.36 -21.79
C GLY A 5 28.98 -13.58 -21.50
N GLY A 6 28.82 -13.15 -20.25
CA GLY A 6 27.67 -12.34 -19.83
C GLY A 6 27.66 -10.98 -20.50
N TRP A 7 26.51 -10.61 -21.05
CA TRP A 7 26.23 -9.28 -21.61
C TRP A 7 26.21 -8.25 -20.47
N ASN A 8 27.02 -7.19 -20.56
CA ASN A 8 27.05 -6.10 -19.58
C ASN A 8 26.53 -4.80 -20.23
N PRO A 9 25.31 -4.33 -19.94
CA PRO A 9 24.67 -3.20 -20.62
C PRO A 9 25.35 -1.84 -20.41
N TRP A 10 26.26 -1.74 -19.44
CA TRP A 10 26.87 -0.49 -19.02
C TRP A 10 28.19 -0.15 -19.72
N ARG A 11 28.76 -1.08 -20.50
CA ARG A 11 30.06 -0.86 -21.18
C ARG A 11 29.93 -0.34 -22.61
N ASP A 12 28.79 -0.59 -23.26
CA ASP A 12 28.59 -0.30 -24.68
C ASP A 12 27.73 0.95 -24.95
N SER A 13 27.33 1.68 -23.90
CA SER A 13 26.45 2.86 -23.99
C SER A 13 27.17 4.18 -24.26
N GLU A 14 28.51 4.21 -24.32
CA GLU A 14 29.28 5.46 -24.53
C GLU A 14 29.53 5.84 -26.00
N VAL A 15 29.09 5.06 -26.98
CA VAL A 15 29.23 5.41 -28.41
C VAL A 15 27.91 5.93 -28.97
N GLY A 16 27.60 7.20 -28.68
CA GLY A 16 26.33 7.80 -29.12
C GLY A 16 26.29 9.32 -29.11
N ARG A 17 27.42 10.00 -29.35
CA ARG A 17 27.45 11.43 -29.69
C ARG A 17 27.88 11.60 -31.14
N ALA A 18 26.93 11.50 -32.08
CA ALA A 18 26.99 12.12 -33.40
C ALA A 18 25.72 11.81 -34.21
N GLY A 19 25.20 12.81 -34.92
CA GLY A 19 24.43 12.59 -36.15
C GLY A 19 22.93 12.60 -35.99
N SER A 20 22.35 13.80 -36.11
CA SER A 20 21.01 14.00 -36.66
C SER A 20 20.92 13.39 -38.06
N ASP A 21 20.21 12.29 -38.25
CA ASP A 21 19.62 11.93 -39.54
C ASP A 21 18.41 11.01 -39.38
N ALA A 22 17.35 11.36 -40.10
CA ALA A 22 16.03 10.78 -40.02
C ALA A 22 15.95 9.45 -40.81
N SER A 23 15.70 8.35 -40.12
CA SER A 23 14.80 7.30 -40.60
C SER A 23 14.03 6.76 -39.38
N ALA A 24 12.70 6.78 -39.46
CA ALA A 24 11.82 6.42 -38.35
C ALA A 24 11.85 4.91 -38.06
N HIS A 25 12.91 4.43 -37.42
CA HIS A 25 12.93 3.12 -36.76
C HIS A 25 12.54 3.36 -35.29
N SER A 26 11.33 2.93 -34.93
CA SER A 26 10.89 3.00 -33.53
C SER A 26 11.74 2.02 -32.71
N PRO A 27 12.44 2.46 -31.65
CA PRO A 27 13.22 1.58 -30.75
C PRO A 27 12.39 0.41 -30.19
N VAL A 28 11.08 0.61 -30.12
CA VAL A 28 10.11 -0.41 -29.72
C VAL A 28 10.03 -1.55 -30.73
N ASN A 29 10.09 -1.26 -32.03
CA ASN A 29 10.04 -2.30 -33.07
C ASN A 29 11.31 -3.17 -33.05
N ASP A 30 12.46 -2.56 -32.75
CA ASP A 30 13.72 -3.30 -32.61
C ASP A 30 13.72 -4.19 -31.36
N ALA A 31 13.20 -3.66 -30.24
CA ALA A 31 13.02 -4.43 -29.00
C ALA A 31 12.02 -5.58 -29.16
N VAL A 32 10.92 -5.37 -29.89
CA VAL A 32 9.96 -6.42 -30.24
C VAL A 32 10.63 -7.47 -31.13
N ALA A 33 11.39 -7.07 -32.15
CA ALA A 33 12.09 -7.99 -33.03
C ALA A 33 13.11 -8.86 -32.28
N LEU A 34 13.81 -8.30 -31.29
CA LEU A 34 14.72 -9.04 -30.41
C LEU A 34 13.98 -10.05 -29.52
N ARG A 35 12.85 -9.65 -28.90
CA ARG A 35 12.02 -10.53 -28.06
C ARG A 35 11.31 -11.64 -28.84
N VAL A 36 10.99 -11.39 -30.10
CA VAL A 36 10.50 -12.44 -31.02
C VAL A 36 11.62 -13.43 -31.33
N ARG A 37 12.83 -12.94 -31.59
CA ARG A 37 13.99 -13.76 -31.94
C ARG A 37 14.51 -14.60 -30.75
N SER A 38 14.17 -14.24 -29.51
CA SER A 38 14.46 -15.01 -28.30
C SER A 38 13.50 -16.18 -28.05
N GLY A 39 12.53 -16.42 -28.93
CA GLY A 39 11.58 -17.55 -28.84
C GLY A 39 10.49 -17.38 -27.79
N ILE A 40 10.31 -16.17 -27.24
CA ILE A 40 9.40 -15.90 -26.12
C ILE A 40 7.93 -16.18 -26.46
N LEU A 41 7.55 -16.02 -27.73
CA LEU A 41 6.19 -16.27 -28.21
C LEU A 41 5.83 -17.77 -28.17
N GLU A 42 6.80 -18.65 -28.44
CA GLU A 42 6.60 -20.10 -28.42
C GLU A 42 6.50 -20.64 -26.98
N GLN A 43 7.18 -19.99 -26.03
CA GLN A 43 7.16 -20.37 -24.62
C GLN A 43 5.89 -19.91 -23.88
N THR A 44 5.32 -18.78 -24.30
CA THR A 44 4.20 -18.13 -23.59
C THR A 44 2.85 -18.29 -24.29
N GLY A 45 2.83 -18.75 -25.55
CA GLY A 45 1.62 -18.85 -26.36
C GLY A 45 0.99 -17.50 -26.70
N ALA A 46 1.68 -16.39 -26.43
CA ALA A 46 1.20 -15.04 -26.68
C ALA A 46 1.32 -14.69 -28.18
N THR A 47 0.46 -13.77 -28.66
CA THR A 47 0.54 -13.29 -30.04
C THR A 47 1.52 -12.12 -30.17
N ALA A 48 2.10 -11.94 -31.36
CA ALA A 48 3.04 -10.85 -31.64
C ALA A 48 2.45 -9.46 -31.34
N ALA A 49 1.12 -9.29 -31.51
CA ALA A 49 0.42 -8.07 -31.16
C ALA A 49 0.40 -7.77 -29.65
N VAL A 50 0.26 -8.82 -28.82
CA VAL A 50 0.33 -8.69 -27.35
C VAL A 50 1.75 -8.33 -26.91
N LEU A 51 2.76 -8.96 -27.51
CA LEU A 51 4.17 -8.64 -27.23
C LEU A 51 4.53 -7.20 -27.64
N GLN A 52 3.98 -6.73 -28.76
CA GLN A 52 4.17 -5.37 -29.22
C GLN A 52 3.48 -4.36 -28.28
N SER A 53 2.26 -4.64 -27.82
CA SER A 53 1.57 -3.80 -26.83
C SER A 53 2.34 -3.76 -25.51
N ASP A 54 2.78 -4.91 -25.00
CA ASP A 54 3.58 -5.02 -23.77
C ASP A 54 4.90 -4.26 -23.87
N THR A 55 5.61 -4.37 -24.99
CA THR A 55 6.87 -3.64 -25.20
C THR A 55 6.61 -2.13 -25.32
N MET A 56 5.54 -1.72 -26.01
CA MET A 56 5.12 -0.31 -26.08
C MET A 56 4.78 0.25 -24.69
N ASP A 57 4.11 -0.52 -23.84
CA ASP A 57 3.72 -0.08 -22.50
C ASP A 57 4.93 0.01 -21.57
N HIS A 58 5.92 -0.88 -21.70
CA HIS A 58 7.21 -0.75 -21.02
C HIS A 58 7.98 0.51 -21.45
N TYR A 59 8.03 0.81 -22.76
CA TYR A 59 8.66 2.04 -23.25
C TYR A 59 7.92 3.31 -22.82
N ARG A 60 6.57 3.28 -22.78
CA ARG A 60 5.77 4.39 -22.24
C ARG A 60 6.02 4.59 -20.75
N THR A 61 6.11 3.50 -19.99
CA THR A 61 6.44 3.52 -18.56
C THR A 61 7.85 4.08 -18.35
N PHE A 62 8.82 3.63 -19.14
CA PHE A 62 10.18 4.17 -19.13
C PHE A 62 10.19 5.66 -19.45
N HIS A 63 9.52 6.13 -20.52
CA HIS A 63 9.49 7.54 -20.88
C HIS A 63 8.76 8.42 -19.86
N MET A 64 7.75 7.86 -19.18
CA MET A 64 7.07 8.50 -18.04
C MET A 64 8.01 8.64 -16.83
N LEU A 65 8.82 7.61 -16.55
CA LEU A 65 9.79 7.58 -15.45
C LEU A 65 11.08 8.33 -15.80
N GLU A 66 11.45 8.45 -17.07
CA GLU A 66 12.66 9.11 -17.59
C GLU A 66 12.70 10.58 -17.13
N ARG A 67 11.55 11.27 -17.16
CA ARG A 67 11.44 12.65 -16.66
C ARG A 67 11.57 12.76 -15.13
N LEU A 68 11.28 11.69 -14.39
CA LEU A 68 11.47 11.59 -12.93
C LEU A 68 12.90 11.15 -12.57
N LEU A 69 13.55 10.38 -13.45
CA LEU A 69 14.94 9.94 -13.36
C LEU A 69 15.94 11.07 -13.69
N HIS A 70 15.55 12.03 -14.54
CA HIS A 70 16.42 13.15 -14.94
C HIS A 70 16.36 14.42 -14.04
N ALA A 71 15.48 14.48 -13.03
CA ALA A 71 15.35 15.67 -12.17
C ALA A 71 15.54 15.50 -10.64
N PRO A 72 16.45 14.66 -10.12
CA PRO A 72 16.91 14.77 -8.73
C PRO A 72 17.52 16.13 -8.29
N PRO A 73 18.23 16.92 -9.13
CA PRO A 73 18.99 18.09 -8.64
C PRO A 73 18.23 19.41 -8.52
N LYS A 74 16.98 19.53 -8.99
CA LYS A 74 16.22 20.79 -8.84
C LYS A 74 15.57 20.98 -7.48
N LEU A 75 15.56 19.95 -6.64
CA LEU A 75 15.26 20.05 -5.20
C LEU A 75 16.43 20.64 -4.38
N LEU A 76 17.65 20.68 -4.93
CA LEU A 76 18.84 21.18 -4.22
C LEU A 76 18.90 22.71 -4.10
N HIS A 77 18.14 23.49 -4.89
CA HIS A 77 18.41 24.93 -5.02
C HIS A 77 17.21 25.90 -4.86
N GLN A 78 16.02 25.43 -4.46
CA GLN A 78 14.89 26.34 -4.17
C GLN A 78 14.09 25.96 -2.91
N LEU A 79 14.79 25.87 -1.78
CA LEU A 79 14.16 26.15 -0.49
C LEU A 79 14.96 27.25 0.20
N ILE A 80 14.26 28.32 0.57
CA ILE A 80 14.73 29.48 1.34
C ILE A 80 15.18 29.07 2.77
N PHE A 81 15.21 27.77 3.09
CA PHE A 81 15.65 27.23 4.37
C PHE A 81 16.45 25.94 4.18
N GLN A 82 17.60 25.84 4.85
CA GLN A 82 18.47 24.66 4.86
C GLN A 82 17.86 23.54 5.72
N ILE A 83 17.61 22.38 5.12
CA ILE A 83 17.32 21.13 5.83
C ILE A 83 18.61 20.28 5.81
N PRO A 84 19.07 19.71 6.94
CA PRO A 84 20.28 18.89 6.99
C PRO A 84 20.25 17.68 6.03
N PRO A 85 21.38 17.31 5.38
CA PRO A 85 21.45 16.24 4.38
C PRO A 85 20.95 14.87 4.87
N SER A 86 21.14 14.55 6.15
CA SER A 86 20.66 13.31 6.77
C SER A 86 19.13 13.21 6.82
N ARG A 87 18.42 14.35 6.89
CA ARG A 87 16.96 14.38 6.82
C ARG A 87 16.46 14.33 5.38
N GLN A 88 17.23 14.84 4.42
CA GLN A 88 16.88 14.79 3.01
C GLN A 88 16.97 13.37 2.45
N ALA A 89 18.03 12.61 2.77
CA ALA A 89 18.16 11.21 2.36
C ALA A 89 17.04 10.33 2.91
N LEU A 90 16.71 10.47 4.20
CA LEU A 90 15.64 9.72 4.85
C LEU A 90 14.23 10.05 4.31
N LEU A 91 13.98 11.31 3.96
CA LEU A 91 12.72 11.73 3.33
C LEU A 91 12.62 11.21 1.90
N ILE A 92 13.71 11.27 1.12
CA ILE A 92 13.76 10.77 -0.25
C ILE A 92 13.57 9.25 -0.30
N GLU A 93 14.17 8.49 0.62
CA GLU A 93 14.01 7.03 0.66
C GLU A 93 12.59 6.60 1.03
N ARG A 94 11.98 7.21 2.06
CA ARG A 94 10.61 6.88 2.50
C ARG A 94 9.55 7.27 1.49
N ASP A 95 9.65 8.48 0.94
CA ASP A 95 8.70 8.96 -0.06
C ASP A 95 8.83 8.18 -1.36
N TYR A 96 10.06 7.83 -1.77
CA TYR A 96 10.30 6.99 -2.94
C TYR A 96 9.78 5.56 -2.73
N ALA A 97 10.03 4.94 -1.57
CA ALA A 97 9.50 3.63 -1.24
C ALA A 97 7.97 3.63 -1.25
N ALA A 98 7.33 4.67 -0.70
CA ALA A 98 5.89 4.83 -0.75
C ALA A 98 5.37 4.98 -2.20
N ILE A 99 6.04 5.76 -3.05
CA ILE A 99 5.66 5.92 -4.47
C ILE A 99 5.76 4.58 -5.21
N VAL A 100 6.87 3.87 -5.07
CA VAL A 100 7.08 2.55 -5.72
C VAL A 100 6.05 1.55 -5.24
N PHE A 101 5.83 1.48 -3.92
CA PHE A 101 4.82 0.61 -3.32
C PHE A 101 3.41 0.92 -3.84
N PHE A 102 3.07 2.20 -3.98
CA PHE A 102 1.79 2.63 -4.54
C PHE A 102 1.64 2.30 -6.02
N ALA A 103 2.69 2.50 -6.81
CA ALA A 103 2.70 2.18 -8.24
C ALA A 103 2.55 0.67 -8.48
N ASN A 104 3.28 -0.16 -7.73
CA ASN A 104 3.25 -1.61 -7.85
C ASN A 104 1.87 -2.17 -7.48
N ASN A 105 1.30 -1.70 -6.36
CA ASN A 105 0.00 -2.18 -5.87
C ASN A 105 -1.21 -1.49 -6.52
N ARG A 106 -0.98 -0.37 -7.23
CA ARG A 106 -1.98 0.45 -7.93
C ARG A 106 -3.07 1.00 -7.02
N PHE A 107 -2.71 1.46 -5.82
CA PHE A 107 -3.66 2.06 -4.88
C PHE A 107 -4.42 3.24 -5.51
N GLU A 108 -5.72 3.29 -5.26
CA GLU A 108 -6.59 4.38 -5.69
C GLU A 108 -6.46 5.56 -4.72
N THR A 109 -5.98 6.69 -5.23
CA THR A 109 -5.79 7.93 -4.47
C THR A 109 -6.52 9.13 -5.08
N GLY A 110 -7.15 8.96 -6.25
CA GLY A 110 -7.76 10.04 -7.04
C GLY A 110 -9.26 10.27 -6.77
N LYS A 111 -9.91 9.46 -5.94
CA LYS A 111 -11.34 9.61 -5.63
C LYS A 111 -11.61 10.92 -4.89
N LYS A 112 -12.74 11.57 -5.21
CA LYS A 112 -13.17 12.83 -4.58
C LYS A 112 -13.13 12.79 -3.05
N LYS A 113 -13.54 11.67 -2.46
CA LYS A 113 -13.55 11.50 -1.00
C LYS A 113 -12.15 11.46 -0.36
N LEU A 114 -11.10 11.23 -1.13
CA LEU A 114 -9.73 11.21 -0.64
C LEU A 114 -9.01 12.56 -0.87
N GLN A 115 -9.64 13.54 -1.51
CA GLN A 115 -9.01 14.81 -1.88
C GLN A 115 -8.60 15.68 -0.68
N TYR A 116 -9.12 15.39 0.51
CA TYR A 116 -8.70 16.08 1.74
C TYR A 116 -7.36 15.55 2.27
N LEU A 117 -6.86 14.43 1.75
CA LEU A 117 -5.62 13.79 2.17
C LEU A 117 -4.44 14.30 1.34
N SER A 118 -3.30 14.44 1.99
CA SER A 118 -2.03 14.78 1.37
C SER A 118 -1.23 13.53 0.99
N PHE A 119 -0.20 13.71 0.16
CA PHE A 119 0.78 12.65 -0.08
C PHE A 119 1.43 12.15 1.21
N GLY A 120 1.71 13.03 2.18
CA GLY A 120 2.28 12.64 3.47
C GLY A 120 1.40 11.69 4.27
N ASP A 121 0.08 11.79 4.12
CA ASP A 121 -0.86 10.85 4.74
C ASP A 121 -0.78 9.47 4.11
N PHE A 122 -0.74 9.41 2.78
CA PHE A 122 -0.56 8.16 2.03
C PHE A 122 0.79 7.52 2.28
N ALA A 123 1.87 8.31 2.29
CA ALA A 123 3.23 7.83 2.53
C ALA A 123 3.38 7.23 3.93
N PHE A 124 2.78 7.87 4.95
CA PHE A 124 2.74 7.31 6.29
C PHE A 124 2.03 5.96 6.34
N CYS A 125 0.89 5.83 5.65
CA CYS A 125 0.17 4.57 5.56
C CYS A 125 0.96 3.51 4.79
N ALA A 126 1.62 3.91 3.70
CA ALA A 126 2.49 3.05 2.89
C ALA A 126 3.56 2.41 3.76
N GLU A 127 4.24 3.21 4.56
CA GLU A 127 5.31 2.75 5.42
C GLU A 127 4.82 1.72 6.45
N LEU A 128 3.67 1.96 7.08
CA LEU A 128 3.09 0.99 8.00
C LEU A 128 2.78 -0.33 7.27
N MET A 129 2.25 -0.27 6.04
CA MET A 129 1.98 -1.47 5.24
C MET A 129 3.27 -2.16 4.78
N ILE A 130 4.30 -1.43 4.40
CA ILE A 130 5.60 -2.02 4.04
C ILE A 130 6.21 -2.73 5.26
N GLN A 131 6.20 -2.08 6.43
CA GLN A 131 6.80 -2.65 7.64
C GLN A 131 6.06 -3.87 8.18
N ASN A 132 4.77 -4.03 7.86
CA ASN A 132 3.94 -5.05 8.51
C ASN A 132 3.28 -6.01 7.52
N TRP A 133 3.04 -5.65 6.26
CA TRP A 133 2.24 -6.43 5.32
C TRP A 133 3.04 -6.95 4.12
N THR A 134 4.33 -6.63 3.96
CA THR A 134 5.15 -7.23 2.89
C THR A 134 5.88 -8.48 3.35
N LEU A 135 6.35 -9.27 2.39
CA LEU A 135 7.27 -10.38 2.66
C LEU A 135 8.55 -9.84 3.33
N GLY A 136 9.11 -10.59 4.28
CA GLY A 136 10.29 -10.17 5.05
C GLY A 136 10.03 -9.17 6.20
N ALA A 137 8.80 -8.65 6.34
CA ALA A 137 8.40 -7.81 7.48
C ALA A 137 8.53 -8.54 8.84
N VAL A 138 8.39 -9.87 8.84
CA VAL A 138 8.40 -10.70 10.05
C VAL A 138 9.59 -11.69 10.06
N ASP A 139 10.16 -12.04 8.89
CA ASP A 139 11.27 -12.99 8.75
C ASP A 139 12.51 -12.34 8.13
N SER A 140 13.59 -12.27 8.91
CA SER A 140 14.84 -11.53 8.59
C SER A 140 15.84 -12.29 7.69
N GLN A 141 15.42 -13.25 6.86
CA GLN A 141 16.35 -14.22 6.23
C GLN A 141 16.16 -14.40 4.71
N VAL A 142 15.70 -13.38 3.97
CA VAL A 142 15.59 -13.49 2.51
C VAL A 142 16.26 -12.30 1.85
N ASP A 143 17.39 -12.55 1.18
CA ASP A 143 18.22 -11.57 0.45
C ASP A 143 17.59 -11.09 -0.89
N ASP A 144 16.33 -11.47 -1.15
CA ASP A 144 15.57 -11.10 -2.35
C ASP A 144 14.26 -10.42 -1.91
N MET A 145 14.39 -9.17 -1.43
CA MET A 145 13.31 -8.37 -0.85
C MET A 145 12.43 -7.78 -1.96
N ASP A 146 11.59 -8.60 -2.58
CA ASP A 146 10.41 -8.08 -3.27
C ASP A 146 9.51 -7.41 -2.22
N VAL A 147 9.25 -6.10 -2.39
CA VAL A 147 8.38 -5.28 -1.52
C VAL A 147 6.90 -5.57 -1.82
N ASP A 148 6.60 -6.82 -2.15
CA ASP A 148 5.27 -7.29 -2.49
C ASP A 148 4.49 -7.55 -1.21
N LEU A 149 3.19 -7.24 -1.26
CA LEU A 149 2.26 -7.60 -0.21
C LEU A 149 2.27 -9.12 0.00
N ASP A 150 2.38 -9.52 1.25
CA ASP A 150 2.31 -10.90 1.72
C ASP A 150 0.91 -11.46 1.43
N LYS A 151 0.80 -12.18 0.32
CA LYS A 151 -0.47 -12.72 -0.18
C LYS A 151 -1.06 -13.77 0.75
N GLU A 152 -0.23 -14.52 1.47
CA GLU A 152 -0.69 -15.51 2.45
C GLU A 152 -1.36 -14.80 3.63
N PHE A 153 -0.68 -13.80 4.20
CA PHE A 153 -1.26 -12.94 5.23
C PHE A 153 -2.58 -12.30 4.79
N LEU A 154 -2.64 -11.72 3.58
CA LEU A 154 -3.86 -11.12 3.08
C LEU A 154 -4.99 -12.14 2.88
N GLN A 155 -4.66 -13.38 2.48
CA GLN A 155 -5.64 -14.46 2.38
C GLN A 155 -6.20 -14.86 3.75
N ASP A 156 -5.36 -14.90 4.76
CA ASP A 156 -5.74 -15.29 6.12
C ASP A 156 -6.65 -14.25 6.80
N LEU A 157 -6.60 -12.96 6.39
CA LEU A 157 -7.45 -11.90 6.94
C LEU A 157 -8.95 -12.20 6.91
N LYS A 158 -9.41 -13.09 6.00
CA LYS A 158 -10.82 -13.53 5.96
C LYS A 158 -11.25 -14.27 7.23
N GLU A 159 -10.32 -14.91 7.95
CA GLU A 159 -10.59 -15.64 9.19
C GLU A 159 -11.02 -14.70 10.32
N LEU A 160 -10.63 -13.42 10.26
CA LEU A 160 -11.05 -12.39 11.22
C LEU A 160 -12.58 -12.17 11.22
N LYS A 161 -13.30 -12.57 10.15
CA LYS A 161 -14.77 -12.46 10.07
C LYS A 161 -15.49 -13.14 11.23
N VAL A 162 -14.88 -14.13 11.88
CA VAL A 162 -15.47 -14.79 13.06
C VAL A 162 -15.86 -13.78 14.14
N LEU A 163 -15.08 -12.70 14.32
CA LEU A 163 -15.35 -11.65 15.32
C LEU A 163 -16.71 -10.97 15.14
N VAL A 164 -17.18 -10.83 13.89
CA VAL A 164 -18.42 -10.10 13.57
C VAL A 164 -19.55 -11.00 13.07
N ALA A 165 -19.23 -12.24 12.70
CA ALA A 165 -20.19 -13.26 12.29
C ALA A 165 -20.81 -13.95 13.51
N ASP A 166 -20.02 -14.20 14.56
CA ASP A 166 -20.50 -14.69 15.84
C ASP A 166 -21.07 -13.52 16.65
N LYS A 167 -22.39 -13.57 16.89
CA LYS A 167 -23.09 -12.51 17.61
C LYS A 167 -22.63 -12.41 19.07
N ASP A 168 -22.40 -13.53 19.73
CA ASP A 168 -22.05 -13.56 21.16
C ASP A 168 -20.63 -13.03 21.35
N LEU A 169 -19.72 -13.39 20.43
CA LEU A 169 -18.35 -12.86 20.40
C LEU A 169 -18.34 -11.34 20.17
N LEU A 170 -19.13 -10.85 19.20
CA LEU A 170 -19.25 -9.41 18.93
C LEU A 170 -19.87 -8.64 20.10
N ASP A 171 -20.89 -9.20 20.75
CA ASP A 171 -21.54 -8.60 21.92
C ASP A 171 -20.61 -8.57 23.13
N LEU A 172 -19.81 -9.62 23.34
CA LEU A 172 -18.78 -9.64 24.38
C LEU A 172 -17.69 -8.61 24.11
N HIS A 173 -17.21 -8.50 22.88
CA HIS A 173 -16.22 -7.49 22.48
C HIS A 173 -16.75 -6.08 22.72
N LYS A 174 -17.99 -5.81 22.32
CA LYS A 174 -18.68 -4.54 22.61
C LYS A 174 -18.71 -4.24 24.10
N SER A 175 -19.12 -5.23 24.92
CA SER A 175 -19.22 -5.08 26.38
C SER A 175 -17.88 -4.70 27.01
N LEU A 176 -16.78 -5.37 26.61
CA LEU A 176 -15.43 -5.09 27.10
C LEU A 176 -14.98 -3.67 26.75
N VAL A 177 -15.16 -3.25 25.49
CA VAL A 177 -14.78 -1.91 25.04
C VAL A 177 -15.62 -0.83 25.74
N CYS A 178 -16.94 -1.03 25.83
CA CYS A 178 -17.83 -0.08 26.51
C CYS A 178 -17.47 0.04 28.00
N THR A 179 -17.17 -1.07 28.67
CA THR A 179 -16.75 -1.07 30.09
C THR A 179 -15.45 -0.29 30.27
N ALA A 180 -14.47 -0.51 29.40
CA ALA A 180 -13.17 0.14 29.51
C ALA A 180 -13.16 1.64 29.16
N LEU A 181 -14.06 2.08 28.27
CA LEU A 181 -14.14 3.46 27.78
C LEU A 181 -15.22 4.31 28.46
N ARG A 182 -16.06 3.72 29.31
CA ARG A 182 -17.11 4.46 30.03
C ARG A 182 -16.51 5.60 30.84
N GLY A 183 -17.02 6.82 30.61
CA GLY A 183 -16.55 8.05 31.25
C GLY A 183 -15.22 8.58 30.74
N LYS A 184 -14.62 7.98 29.69
CA LYS A 184 -13.35 8.44 29.09
C LYS A 184 -13.52 9.12 27.73
N LEU A 185 -14.64 8.86 27.04
CA LEU A 185 -14.97 9.47 25.75
C LEU A 185 -16.02 10.57 25.94
N GLY A 186 -15.88 11.68 25.22
CA GLY A 186 -16.94 12.68 25.07
C GLY A 186 -18.10 12.16 24.21
N VAL A 187 -17.81 11.29 23.24
CA VAL A 187 -18.80 10.69 22.30
C VAL A 187 -19.17 9.24 22.65
N PHE A 188 -19.28 8.92 23.94
CA PHE A 188 -19.50 7.53 24.39
C PHE A 188 -20.80 6.93 23.85
N SER A 189 -21.89 7.70 23.82
CA SER A 189 -23.21 7.23 23.38
C SER A 189 -23.22 6.88 21.89
N GLU A 190 -22.61 7.75 21.07
CA GLU A 190 -22.44 7.58 19.63
C GLU A 190 -21.51 6.40 19.34
N MET A 191 -20.42 6.25 20.10
CA MET A 191 -19.53 5.09 20.04
C MET A 191 -20.27 3.78 20.33
N GLU A 192 -21.05 3.73 21.40
CA GLU A 192 -21.79 2.53 21.77
C GLU A 192 -22.85 2.16 20.71
N ALA A 193 -23.55 3.16 20.16
CA ALA A 193 -24.55 2.97 19.11
C ALA A 193 -23.91 2.44 17.81
N ASN A 194 -22.75 2.98 17.42
CA ASN A 194 -22.08 2.63 16.17
C ASN A 194 -21.14 1.43 16.27
N PHE A 195 -20.83 0.94 17.47
CA PHE A 195 -19.82 -0.10 17.71
C PHE A 195 -19.88 -1.27 16.72
N LYS A 196 -21.08 -1.87 16.55
CA LYS A 196 -21.26 -3.05 15.69
C LYS A 196 -21.08 -2.72 14.21
N ASN A 197 -21.48 -1.51 13.79
CA ASN A 197 -21.32 -1.06 12.41
C ASN A 197 -19.85 -0.80 12.10
N LEU A 198 -19.13 -0.10 12.97
CA LEU A 198 -17.70 0.14 12.84
C LEU A 198 -16.91 -1.18 12.85
N SER A 199 -17.24 -2.09 13.76
CA SER A 199 -16.62 -3.41 13.84
C SER A 199 -16.77 -4.21 12.55
N ARG A 200 -17.99 -4.26 12.00
CA ARG A 200 -18.24 -4.90 10.70
C ARG A 200 -17.51 -4.19 9.57
N GLY A 201 -17.44 -2.86 9.61
CA GLY A 201 -16.69 -2.07 8.64
C GLY A 201 -15.23 -2.51 8.59
N LEU A 202 -14.53 -2.44 9.72
CA LEU A 202 -13.11 -2.79 9.84
C LEU A 202 -12.83 -4.25 9.45
N VAL A 203 -13.60 -5.19 9.99
CA VAL A 203 -13.37 -6.63 9.71
C VAL A 203 -13.72 -7.00 8.27
N ASN A 204 -14.75 -6.41 7.67
CA ASN A 204 -15.10 -6.69 6.27
C ASN A 204 -14.11 -6.08 5.28
N VAL A 205 -13.46 -4.95 5.62
CA VAL A 205 -12.32 -4.45 4.83
C VAL A 205 -11.22 -5.50 4.82
N ALA A 206 -10.80 -5.99 6.00
CA ALA A 206 -9.78 -7.04 6.11
C ALA A 206 -10.09 -8.26 5.22
N ALA A 207 -11.32 -8.76 5.32
CA ALA A 207 -11.74 -9.96 4.60
C ALA A 207 -11.77 -9.83 3.06
N LYS A 208 -11.86 -8.61 2.55
CA LYS A 208 -11.86 -8.34 1.10
C LYS A 208 -10.46 -8.21 0.51
N LEU A 209 -9.44 -7.93 1.33
CA LEU A 209 -8.05 -7.72 0.88
C LEU A 209 -7.42 -8.97 0.24
N THR A 210 -8.11 -10.11 0.28
CA THR A 210 -7.81 -11.31 -0.51
C THR A 210 -7.82 -11.03 -2.03
N HIS A 211 -8.48 -9.97 -2.48
CA HIS A 211 -8.60 -9.60 -3.89
C HIS A 211 -7.83 -8.31 -4.20
N ASN A 212 -7.07 -8.33 -5.30
CA ASN A 212 -6.26 -7.19 -5.74
C ASN A 212 -7.08 -5.91 -5.96
N LYS A 213 -8.34 -6.02 -6.37
CA LYS A 213 -9.20 -4.83 -6.54
C LYS A 213 -9.44 -4.14 -5.19
N ASP A 214 -9.79 -4.91 -4.17
CA ASP A 214 -10.08 -4.39 -2.84
C ASP A 214 -8.81 -3.87 -2.14
N VAL A 215 -7.64 -4.44 -2.45
CA VAL A 215 -6.34 -3.83 -2.06
C VAL A 215 -6.20 -2.43 -2.65
N ARG A 216 -6.49 -2.25 -3.95
CA ARG A 216 -6.40 -0.92 -4.60
C ARG A 216 -7.36 0.08 -3.96
N ASP A 217 -8.56 -0.35 -3.64
CA ASP A 217 -9.62 0.49 -3.07
C ASP A 217 -9.49 0.67 -1.53
N LEU A 218 -8.44 0.15 -0.89
CA LEU A 218 -8.28 0.14 0.58
C LEU A 218 -8.54 1.49 1.24
N PHE A 219 -7.93 2.58 0.77
CA PHE A 219 -8.12 3.91 1.37
C PHE A 219 -9.55 4.42 1.25
N VAL A 220 -10.20 4.16 0.12
CA VAL A 220 -11.61 4.48 -0.13
C VAL A 220 -12.48 3.74 0.89
N ASP A 221 -12.22 2.44 1.06
CA ASP A 221 -12.94 1.57 1.97
C ASP A 221 -12.72 1.98 3.45
N LEU A 222 -11.50 2.33 3.86
CA LEU A 222 -11.24 2.82 5.22
C LEU A 222 -11.96 4.14 5.51
N VAL A 223 -11.97 5.05 4.53
CA VAL A 223 -12.67 6.32 4.69
C VAL A 223 -14.18 6.09 4.78
N GLU A 224 -14.76 5.26 3.92
CA GLU A 224 -16.20 4.97 3.93
C GLU A 224 -16.67 4.21 5.15
N LYS A 225 -15.93 3.19 5.56
CA LYS A 225 -16.40 2.23 6.57
C LYS A 225 -16.08 2.67 7.98
N PHE A 226 -15.18 3.64 8.17
CA PHE A 226 -14.77 4.10 9.48
C PHE A 226 -14.69 5.63 9.61
N VAL A 227 -13.92 6.32 8.77
CA VAL A 227 -13.67 7.77 8.93
C VAL A 227 -14.95 8.59 8.77
N GLU A 228 -15.69 8.38 7.68
CA GLU A 228 -16.94 9.10 7.39
C GLU A 228 -18.00 8.91 8.50
N PRO A 229 -18.29 7.68 8.98
CA PRO A 229 -19.18 7.48 10.13
C PRO A 229 -18.77 8.26 11.38
N CYS A 230 -17.49 8.19 11.77
CA CYS A 230 -17.00 8.90 12.96
C CYS A 230 -17.02 10.43 12.78
N ARG A 231 -16.74 10.95 11.57
CA ARG A 231 -16.83 12.39 11.26
C ARG A 231 -18.27 12.89 11.24
N SER A 232 -19.21 12.08 10.73
CA SER A 232 -20.64 12.42 10.73
C SER A 232 -21.17 12.66 12.15
N ASP A 233 -20.65 11.90 13.12
CA ASP A 233 -20.99 12.05 14.54
C ASP A 233 -20.02 12.97 15.30
N HIS A 234 -19.15 13.70 14.58
CA HIS A 234 -18.24 14.72 15.12
C HIS A 234 -17.31 14.19 16.21
N TRP A 235 -16.79 12.97 16.05
CA TRP A 235 -15.87 12.40 17.03
C TRP A 235 -14.55 13.19 17.07
N PRO A 236 -14.08 13.63 18.24
CA PRO A 236 -12.77 14.24 18.32
C PRO A 236 -11.69 13.18 18.06
N LEU A 237 -10.60 13.56 17.40
CA LEU A 237 -9.48 12.66 17.08
C LEU A 237 -8.94 11.87 18.30
N ASN A 238 -8.96 12.49 19.48
CA ASN A 238 -8.56 11.82 20.72
C ASN A 238 -9.49 10.63 21.07
N ASP A 239 -10.80 10.79 20.88
CA ASP A 239 -11.77 9.74 21.17
C ASP A 239 -11.67 8.61 20.14
N VAL A 240 -11.43 8.94 18.86
CA VAL A 240 -11.11 7.95 17.82
C VAL A 240 -9.88 7.12 18.21
N ARG A 241 -8.83 7.78 18.71
CA ARG A 241 -7.60 7.12 19.18
C ARG A 241 -7.86 6.20 20.37
N LEU A 242 -8.59 6.67 21.38
CA LEU A 242 -8.95 5.86 22.55
C LEU A 242 -9.81 4.66 22.15
N PHE A 243 -10.80 4.87 21.26
CA PHE A 243 -11.63 3.81 20.72
C PHE A 243 -10.79 2.76 19.99
N LEU A 244 -9.98 3.14 18.99
CA LEU A 244 -9.20 2.19 18.20
C LEU A 244 -8.20 1.40 19.06
N ASN A 245 -7.57 2.06 20.03
CA ASN A 245 -6.67 1.40 20.98
C ASN A 245 -7.39 0.33 21.80
N GLN A 246 -8.52 0.69 22.41
CA GLN A 246 -9.25 -0.24 23.26
C GLN A 246 -9.95 -1.32 22.43
N TYR A 247 -10.47 -0.99 21.25
CA TYR A 247 -11.09 -1.90 20.31
C TYR A 247 -10.11 -3.00 19.91
N SER A 248 -8.89 -2.63 19.50
CA SER A 248 -7.84 -3.58 19.15
C SER A 248 -7.44 -4.46 20.34
N ALA A 249 -7.23 -3.87 21.52
CA ALA A 249 -6.73 -4.60 22.69
C ALA A 249 -7.76 -5.55 23.33
N SER A 250 -9.06 -5.20 23.28
CA SER A 250 -10.09 -5.99 23.97
C SER A 250 -10.34 -7.37 23.34
N VAL A 251 -9.86 -7.60 22.12
CA VAL A 251 -9.97 -8.89 21.43
C VAL A 251 -9.14 -9.98 22.10
N HIS A 252 -8.06 -9.63 22.80
CA HIS A 252 -7.24 -10.60 23.55
C HIS A 252 -7.96 -11.22 24.75
N SER A 253 -9.02 -10.58 25.23
CA SER A 253 -9.84 -11.09 26.34
C SER A 253 -11.02 -11.95 25.86
N LEU A 254 -11.08 -12.28 24.56
CA LEU A 254 -12.15 -13.09 23.98
C LEU A 254 -11.67 -14.54 23.82
N ASP A 255 -12.11 -15.43 24.71
CA ASP A 255 -11.72 -16.86 24.70
C ASP A 255 -12.04 -17.58 23.37
N GLY A 256 -13.05 -17.11 22.63
CA GLY A 256 -13.46 -17.65 21.33
C GLY A 256 -12.63 -17.17 20.13
N PHE A 257 -11.79 -16.15 20.29
CA PHE A 257 -11.06 -15.53 19.19
C PHE A 257 -9.62 -16.06 19.11
N ARG A 258 -9.36 -16.94 18.13
CA ARG A 258 -8.08 -17.67 17.99
C ARG A 258 -7.06 -17.02 17.06
N HIS A 259 -7.43 -15.93 16.39
CA HIS A 259 -6.60 -15.27 15.35
C HIS A 259 -5.84 -14.05 15.89
N GLN A 260 -5.30 -14.14 17.12
CA GLN A 260 -4.70 -13.00 17.83
C GLN A 260 -3.51 -12.39 17.07
N ALA A 261 -2.55 -13.20 16.63
CA ALA A 261 -1.38 -12.71 15.89
C ALA A 261 -1.76 -12.04 14.55
N LEU A 262 -2.73 -12.62 13.83
CA LEU A 262 -3.25 -12.07 12.59
C LEU A 262 -3.96 -10.73 12.83
N TRP A 263 -4.75 -10.65 13.91
CA TRP A 263 -5.41 -9.43 14.35
C TRP A 263 -4.41 -8.34 14.70
N ASP A 264 -3.35 -8.66 15.44
CA ASP A 264 -2.33 -7.69 15.85
C ASP A 264 -1.59 -7.10 14.65
N ARG A 265 -1.20 -7.95 13.70
CA ARG A 265 -0.54 -7.52 12.45
C ARG A 265 -1.45 -6.62 11.61
N TYR A 266 -2.74 -6.97 11.51
CA TYR A 266 -3.74 -6.19 10.79
C TYR A 266 -4.06 -4.87 11.48
N MET A 267 -4.58 -4.91 12.71
CA MET A 267 -5.03 -3.74 13.45
C MET A 267 -3.89 -2.83 13.90
N GLY A 268 -2.70 -3.37 14.13
CA GLY A 268 -1.50 -2.57 14.41
C GLY A 268 -1.20 -1.58 13.28
N THR A 269 -1.30 -2.06 12.04
CA THR A 269 -1.14 -1.26 10.82
C THR A 269 -2.36 -0.35 10.61
N LEU A 270 -3.56 -0.95 10.63
CA LEU A 270 -4.80 -0.27 10.30
C LEU A 270 -5.11 0.91 11.22
N ARG A 271 -4.86 0.77 12.53
CA ARG A 271 -5.04 1.84 13.51
C ARG A 271 -4.19 3.05 13.14
N GLY A 272 -2.93 2.84 12.78
CA GLY A 272 -2.03 3.92 12.38
C GLY A 272 -2.54 4.62 11.12
N CYS A 273 -2.96 3.85 10.12
CA CYS A 273 -3.58 4.39 8.90
C CYS A 273 -4.84 5.21 9.23
N LEU A 274 -5.80 4.65 9.96
CA LEU A 274 -7.06 5.32 10.29
C LEU A 274 -6.85 6.63 11.05
N LEU A 275 -5.92 6.66 12.00
CA LEU A 275 -5.58 7.89 12.73
C LEU A 275 -4.90 8.93 11.86
N ARG A 276 -4.17 8.51 10.83
CA ARG A 276 -3.56 9.41 9.84
C ARG A 276 -4.60 9.95 8.86
N LEU A 277 -5.55 9.12 8.44
CA LEU A 277 -6.62 9.49 7.52
C LEU A 277 -7.70 10.35 8.21
N TYR A 278 -7.77 10.36 9.54
CA TYR A 278 -8.73 11.14 10.29
C TYR A 278 -8.28 12.61 10.41
N HIS A 279 -8.61 13.42 9.41
CA HIS A 279 -8.49 14.88 9.46
C HIS A 279 -9.85 15.48 9.85
N ASP A 280 -9.82 16.45 10.76
CA ASP A 280 -11.01 17.22 11.18
C ASP A 280 -11.56 18.06 10.01
#